data_AF-A0A420S657-F1
#
_entry.id   AF-A0A420S657-F1
#
_cell.length_a   1.000
_cell.length_b   1.000
_cell.length_c   1.000
_cell.angle_alpha   90.00
_cell.angle_beta   90.00
_cell.angle_gamma   90.00
#
_symmetry.space_group_name_H-M   'P 1'
#
loop_
_entity.id
_entity.type
_entity.pdbx_description
1 polymer ?
#
loop_
_entity_poly.entity_id
_entity_poly.type
_entity_poly.pdbx_seq_one_letter_code
_entity_poly.pdbx_strand_id
1 'polypeptide(L)'
;MDIDCDGVQGSSADDGRCGSSGDTQSVTSFQDQLKSYGTDQKDLDANIHPYVVFGNVGTKKNWPTFDAQKHGIKPLSVMAVVCGDKMFYGIWGDENGDDGDEAMVGEASISLATACFGDDMNGDNGHDEDDVLYIAFPGSDAVPGEDGADWDAKNFKDFEESLGGVGDKLVARIEDTDSGASCLWPGTWGMGLLVASAMAAMVV
;
A
#
# COMPACT_ATOMS: atom_id res chain seq x y z
N MET A 1 -1.66 4.73 11.96
CA MET A 1 -2.05 5.06 10.57
C MET A 1 -2.42 6.53 10.59
N ASP A 2 -1.45 7.37 10.28
CA ASP A 2 -1.70 8.80 10.08
C ASP A 2 -2.32 9.05 8.71
N ILE A 3 -2.88 10.23 8.50
CA ILE A 3 -3.65 10.56 7.30
C ILE A 3 -2.79 11.38 6.36
N ASP A 4 -2.61 10.86 5.16
CA ASP A 4 -2.04 11.60 4.05
C ASP A 4 -3.17 12.17 3.18
N CYS A 5 -3.04 13.46 2.90
CA CYS A 5 -3.98 14.25 2.10
C CYS A 5 -3.34 14.76 0.80
N ASP A 6 -2.14 14.31 0.47
CA ASP A 6 -1.37 14.74 -0.67
C ASP A 6 -2.01 14.31 -2.00
N GLY A 7 -1.73 15.09 -3.05
CA GLY A 7 -2.19 14.87 -4.42
C GLY A 7 -3.29 15.84 -4.86
N VAL A 8 -4.28 15.34 -5.61
CA VAL A 8 -5.38 16.14 -6.15
C VAL A 8 -6.23 16.76 -5.04
N GLN A 9 -6.39 18.08 -5.09
CA GLN A 9 -7.15 18.87 -4.12
C GLN A 9 -8.47 19.37 -4.70
N GLY A 10 -9.52 19.46 -3.88
CA GLY A 10 -10.79 20.09 -4.25
C GLY A 10 -11.58 19.35 -5.34
N SER A 11 -11.42 18.03 -5.42
CA SER A 11 -12.20 17.19 -6.33
C SER A 11 -13.66 17.09 -5.89
N SER A 12 -14.51 16.44 -6.69
CA SER A 12 -15.89 16.18 -6.30
C SER A 12 -16.05 15.20 -5.14
N ALA A 13 -14.99 14.45 -4.80
CA ALA A 13 -14.99 13.51 -3.69
C ALA A 13 -14.47 14.14 -2.39
N ASP A 14 -13.84 15.30 -2.47
CA ASP A 14 -13.37 16.07 -1.31
C ASP A 14 -14.57 16.50 -0.45
N ASP A 15 -14.63 15.96 0.78
CA ASP A 15 -15.66 16.25 1.77
C ASP A 15 -15.18 17.23 2.87
N GLY A 16 -13.98 17.78 2.72
CA GLY A 16 -13.38 18.78 3.60
C GLY A 16 -12.66 18.21 4.82
N ARG A 17 -12.63 16.90 5.04
CA ARG A 17 -11.93 16.31 6.20
C ARG A 17 -10.40 16.38 6.08
N CYS A 18 -9.85 16.56 4.89
CA CYS A 18 -8.43 16.92 4.73
C CYS A 18 -8.12 18.37 5.15
N GLY A 19 -9.13 19.24 5.29
CA GLY A 19 -8.93 20.66 5.59
C GLY A 19 -8.35 20.97 6.97
N SER A 20 -8.19 19.98 7.85
CA SER A 20 -7.48 20.12 9.12
C SER A 20 -5.96 20.00 8.95
N SER A 21 -5.47 19.20 7.98
CA SER A 21 -4.04 18.96 7.79
C SER A 21 -3.28 20.26 7.52
N GLY A 22 -2.16 20.41 8.22
CA GLY A 22 -1.26 21.57 8.11
C GLY A 22 -0.11 21.38 7.11
N ASP A 23 0.04 20.19 6.57
CA ASP A 23 1.18 19.73 5.77
C ASP A 23 0.80 19.23 4.36
N THR A 24 -0.49 19.17 4.03
CA THR A 24 -0.98 18.75 2.70
C THR A 24 -0.24 19.43 1.55
N GLN A 25 0.26 18.63 0.63
CA GLN A 25 0.87 19.00 -0.63
C GLN A 25 -0.07 18.72 -1.81
N SER A 26 0.02 19.56 -2.84
CA SER A 26 -0.83 19.40 -4.03
C SER A 26 -0.36 18.30 -4.99
N VAL A 27 0.61 17.48 -4.60
CA VAL A 27 1.23 16.45 -5.43
C VAL A 27 1.62 15.24 -4.58
N THR A 28 1.49 14.03 -5.12
CA THR A 28 2.11 12.84 -4.51
C THR A 28 3.50 12.56 -5.09
N SER A 29 4.32 11.75 -4.43
CA SER A 29 5.66 11.37 -4.89
C SER A 29 5.70 10.77 -6.31
N PHE A 30 4.64 10.07 -6.73
CA PHE A 30 4.60 9.36 -8.02
C PHE A 30 3.69 9.99 -9.07
N GLN A 31 3.32 11.27 -8.88
CA GLN A 31 2.51 12.04 -9.83
C GLN A 31 3.01 11.89 -11.29
N ASP A 32 4.30 12.08 -11.54
CA ASP A 32 4.85 12.03 -12.91
C ASP A 32 4.81 10.63 -13.53
N GLN A 33 4.92 9.58 -12.70
CA GLN A 33 4.73 8.20 -13.15
C GLN A 33 3.26 7.96 -13.55
N LEU A 34 2.30 8.45 -12.76
CA LEU A 34 0.88 8.32 -13.09
C LEU A 34 0.52 9.11 -14.35
N LYS A 35 1.01 10.34 -14.52
CA LYS A 35 0.84 11.12 -15.76
C LYS A 35 1.31 10.36 -17.01
N SER A 36 2.34 9.52 -16.87
CA SER A 36 2.89 8.75 -17.99
C SER A 36 1.94 7.69 -18.54
N TYR A 37 0.92 7.28 -17.77
CA TYR A 37 -0.13 6.37 -18.22
C TYR A 37 -1.11 7.04 -19.19
N GLY A 38 -1.11 8.37 -19.32
CA GLY A 38 -1.92 9.05 -20.34
C GLY A 38 -3.43 9.05 -20.09
N THR A 39 -3.90 8.58 -18.92
CA THR A 39 -5.29 8.68 -18.45
C THR A 39 -5.66 10.14 -18.12
N ASP A 40 -6.93 10.43 -17.84
CA ASP A 40 -7.34 11.80 -17.47
C ASP A 40 -6.82 12.18 -16.07
N GLN A 41 -6.69 11.21 -15.18
CA GLN A 41 -6.10 11.34 -13.86
C GLN A 41 -4.59 11.64 -13.94
N LYS A 42 -4.17 12.74 -13.29
CA LYS A 42 -2.78 13.22 -13.33
C LYS A 42 -2.01 13.01 -12.04
N ASP A 43 -2.70 12.68 -10.96
CA ASP A 43 -2.13 12.40 -9.65
C ASP A 43 -3.12 11.56 -8.86
N LEU A 44 -2.74 10.99 -7.72
CA LEU A 44 -3.69 10.36 -6.81
C LEU A 44 -4.53 11.43 -6.12
N ASP A 45 -5.77 11.08 -5.81
CA ASP A 45 -6.70 11.91 -5.04
C ASP A 45 -6.97 11.18 -3.73
N ALA A 46 -6.58 11.77 -2.59
CA ALA A 46 -6.68 11.11 -1.29
C ALA A 46 -8.11 10.70 -0.91
N ASN A 47 -9.14 11.36 -1.47
CA ASN A 47 -10.55 11.08 -1.22
C ASN A 47 -11.12 9.95 -2.11
N ILE A 48 -10.37 9.51 -3.13
CA ILE A 48 -10.80 8.50 -4.11
C ILE A 48 -9.87 7.31 -4.13
N HIS A 49 -8.56 7.54 -4.09
CA HIS A 49 -7.56 6.51 -4.30
C HIS A 49 -7.07 6.00 -2.94
N PRO A 50 -7.36 4.75 -2.55
CA PRO A 50 -6.62 4.10 -1.48
C PRO A 50 -5.14 4.07 -1.83
N TYR A 51 -4.33 4.83 -1.09
CA TYR A 51 -2.89 4.76 -1.21
C TYR A 51 -2.23 4.76 0.16
N VAL A 52 -0.99 4.28 0.17
CA VAL A 52 -0.13 4.16 1.36
C VAL A 52 1.13 4.96 1.14
N VAL A 53 1.56 5.67 2.18
CA VAL A 53 2.87 6.31 2.27
C VAL A 53 3.87 5.27 2.75
N PHE A 54 4.68 4.77 1.81
CA PHE A 54 5.56 3.63 2.07
C PHE A 54 7.02 3.96 1.74
N GLY A 55 7.87 3.78 2.75
CA GLY A 55 9.23 4.29 2.71
C GLY A 55 9.28 5.78 3.02
N ASN A 56 10.51 6.28 3.11
CA ASN A 56 10.75 7.64 3.52
C ASN A 56 12.08 8.16 2.96
N VAL A 57 12.07 9.44 2.63
CA VAL A 57 13.18 10.18 2.02
C VAL A 57 13.63 11.30 2.96
N GLY A 58 14.90 11.65 2.90
CA GLY A 58 15.40 12.70 3.80
C GLY A 58 16.92 12.81 3.89
N THR A 59 17.34 13.86 4.58
CA THR A 59 18.74 14.21 4.86
C THR A 59 19.01 14.50 6.34
N LYS A 60 17.97 14.60 7.19
CA LYS A 60 18.09 14.81 8.63
C LYS A 60 19.00 13.75 9.26
N LYS A 61 19.92 14.21 10.11
CA LYS A 61 20.90 13.34 10.76
C LYS A 61 20.20 12.43 11.78
N ASN A 62 20.57 11.16 11.79
CA ASN A 62 20.02 10.10 12.66
C ASN A 62 18.57 9.70 12.35
N TRP A 63 18.02 10.15 11.23
CA TRP A 63 16.72 9.71 10.75
C TRP A 63 16.95 8.56 9.77
N PRO A 64 16.55 7.32 10.10
CA PRO A 64 16.68 6.21 9.18
C PRO A 64 15.79 6.46 7.95
N THR A 65 16.29 6.12 6.77
CA THR A 65 15.52 6.13 5.52
C THR A 65 15.35 4.70 5.00
N PHE A 66 14.19 4.45 4.40
CA PHE A 66 13.83 3.19 3.80
C PHE A 66 13.44 3.42 2.34
N ASP A 67 14.29 2.93 1.43
CA ASP A 67 14.06 2.96 -0.01
C ASP A 67 13.47 1.62 -0.45
N ALA A 68 12.15 1.57 -0.59
CA ALA A 68 11.41 0.36 -0.96
C ALA A 68 11.83 -0.18 -2.34
N GLN A 69 12.34 0.66 -3.25
CA GLN A 69 12.76 0.22 -4.59
C GLN A 69 13.98 -0.68 -4.54
N LYS A 70 14.87 -0.50 -3.55
CA LYS A 70 16.00 -1.41 -3.29
C LYS A 70 15.55 -2.83 -2.92
N HIS A 71 14.30 -2.97 -2.48
CA HIS A 71 13.70 -4.25 -2.12
C HIS A 71 12.79 -4.82 -3.23
N GLY A 72 12.82 -4.23 -4.42
CA GLY A 72 12.08 -4.72 -5.59
C GLY A 72 10.61 -4.28 -5.64
N ILE A 73 10.18 -3.44 -4.69
CA ILE A 73 8.87 -2.77 -4.73
C ILE A 73 8.93 -1.68 -5.80
N LYS A 74 7.84 -1.43 -6.52
CA LYS A 74 7.80 -0.51 -7.65
C LYS A 74 6.82 0.63 -7.37
N PRO A 75 7.15 1.89 -7.70
CA PRO A 75 6.19 2.99 -7.61
C PRO A 75 4.85 2.62 -8.25
N LEU A 76 3.75 3.03 -7.61
CA LEU A 76 2.39 2.68 -7.99
C LEU A 76 2.06 1.18 -7.94
N SER A 77 2.83 0.35 -7.22
CA SER A 77 2.48 -1.05 -7.01
C SER A 77 1.30 -1.19 -6.04
N VAL A 78 0.46 -2.21 -6.27
CA VAL A 78 -0.56 -2.61 -5.32
C VAL A 78 0.07 -3.07 -4.00
N MET A 79 -0.54 -2.63 -2.91
CA MET A 79 -0.29 -3.07 -1.54
C MET A 79 -1.58 -3.65 -0.96
N ALA A 80 -1.47 -4.64 -0.07
CA ALA A 80 -2.61 -5.08 0.74
C ALA A 80 -2.53 -4.43 2.12
N VAL A 81 -3.67 -3.97 2.62
CA VAL A 81 -3.78 -3.28 3.92
C VAL A 81 -4.83 -3.98 4.75
N VAL A 82 -4.45 -4.48 5.92
CA VAL A 82 -5.35 -5.12 6.89
C VAL A 82 -5.56 -4.16 8.05
N CYS A 83 -6.82 -3.80 8.31
CA CYS A 83 -7.23 -2.82 9.30
C CYS A 83 -8.71 -3.02 9.66
N GLY A 84 -9.11 -2.76 10.91
CA GLY A 84 -10.53 -2.77 11.30
C GLY A 84 -11.29 -4.07 10.92
N ASP A 85 -10.65 -5.23 11.09
CA ASP A 85 -11.14 -6.56 10.69
C ASP A 85 -11.45 -6.73 9.19
N LYS A 86 -10.92 -5.85 8.34
CA LYS A 86 -11.08 -5.85 6.88
C LYS A 86 -9.71 -5.93 6.20
N MET A 87 -9.72 -6.23 4.91
CA MET A 87 -8.56 -6.08 4.05
C MET A 87 -8.97 -5.30 2.80
N PHE A 88 -8.12 -4.37 2.39
CA PHE A 88 -8.29 -3.53 1.21
C PHE A 88 -7.02 -3.60 0.36
N TYR A 89 -7.19 -3.40 -0.94
CA TYR A 89 -6.07 -3.07 -1.81
C TYR A 89 -5.88 -1.56 -1.90
N GLY A 90 -4.62 -1.13 -1.83
CA GLY A 90 -4.23 0.25 -2.08
C GLY A 90 -3.03 0.30 -3.01
N ILE A 91 -2.58 1.50 -3.32
CA ILE A 91 -1.39 1.75 -4.13
C ILE A 91 -0.28 2.28 -3.22
N TRP A 92 0.97 1.88 -3.45
CA TRP A 92 2.09 2.67 -2.97
C TRP A 92 2.11 4.00 -3.72
N GLY A 93 1.58 5.04 -3.08
CA GLY A 93 1.29 6.33 -3.70
C GLY A 93 2.28 7.42 -3.33
N ASP A 94 2.81 7.37 -2.11
CA ASP A 94 3.71 8.40 -1.60
C ASP A 94 4.90 7.85 -0.80
N GLU A 95 5.85 8.73 -0.52
CA GLU A 95 7.00 8.52 0.35
C GLU A 95 7.03 9.63 1.40
N ASN A 96 7.26 9.26 2.66
CA ASN A 96 7.25 10.27 3.71
C ASN A 96 8.53 11.13 3.69
N GLY A 97 8.39 12.42 3.99
CA GLY A 97 9.48 13.38 4.10
C GLY A 97 10.25 13.28 5.43
N ASP A 98 11.24 14.17 5.58
CA ASP A 98 11.97 14.37 6.84
C ASP A 98 11.65 15.72 7.49
N ASP A 99 10.42 16.19 7.43
CA ASP A 99 9.97 17.49 7.93
C ASP A 99 9.33 17.45 9.33
N GLY A 100 8.88 16.29 9.81
CA GLY A 100 8.32 16.10 11.16
C GLY A 100 9.32 16.07 12.34
N ASP A 101 8.91 15.43 13.44
CA ASP A 101 9.70 15.24 14.66
C ASP A 101 10.47 13.90 14.73
N GLU A 102 9.99 12.87 14.02
CA GLU A 102 10.67 11.59 13.81
C GLU A 102 10.56 11.09 12.35
N ALA A 103 11.41 10.13 11.99
CA ALA A 103 11.29 9.44 10.71
C ALA A 103 10.08 8.49 10.76
N MET A 104 9.04 8.80 9.98
CA MET A 104 7.78 8.06 9.98
C MET A 104 7.53 7.37 8.62
N VAL A 105 6.69 6.33 8.65
CA VAL A 105 6.12 5.65 7.48
C VAL A 105 4.75 5.09 7.88
N GLY A 106 3.92 4.70 6.92
CA GLY A 106 2.66 4.01 7.21
C GLY A 106 1.48 4.95 7.43
N GLU A 107 1.54 6.15 6.87
CA GLU A 107 0.37 6.98 6.62
C GLU A 107 -0.44 6.40 5.46
N ALA A 108 -1.71 6.79 5.37
CA ALA A 108 -2.63 6.32 4.36
C ALA A 108 -3.54 7.45 3.90
N SER A 109 -4.00 7.36 2.65
CA SER A 109 -4.97 8.32 2.14
C SER A 109 -6.24 8.36 3.01
N ILE A 110 -6.84 9.54 3.14
CA ILE A 110 -8.05 9.71 3.96
C ILE A 110 -9.17 8.74 3.58
N SER A 111 -9.31 8.39 2.30
CA SER A 111 -10.30 7.42 1.83
C SER A 111 -10.04 5.99 2.35
N LEU A 112 -8.78 5.56 2.40
CA LEU A 112 -8.39 4.26 2.96
C LEU A 112 -8.59 4.24 4.48
N ALA A 113 -8.14 5.27 5.19
CA ALA A 113 -8.35 5.35 6.64
C ALA A 113 -9.84 5.38 7.01
N THR A 114 -10.65 6.11 6.23
CA THR A 114 -12.12 6.11 6.38
C THR A 114 -12.71 4.72 6.17
N ALA A 115 -12.23 3.96 5.18
CA ALA A 115 -12.70 2.60 4.94
C ALA A 115 -12.35 1.64 6.11
N CYS A 116 -11.18 1.84 6.72
CA CYS A 116 -10.73 1.10 7.90
C CYS A 116 -11.59 1.45 9.14
N PHE A 117 -11.63 2.73 9.51
CA PHE A 117 -12.01 3.19 10.86
C PHE A 117 -13.23 4.13 10.90
N GLY A 118 -13.75 4.54 9.75
CA GLY A 118 -14.96 5.35 9.64
C GLY A 118 -14.72 6.85 9.52
N ASP A 119 -15.82 7.61 9.56
CA ASP A 119 -15.85 9.03 9.15
C ASP A 119 -15.19 9.99 10.15
N ASP A 120 -14.81 9.51 11.35
CA ASP A 120 -14.10 10.31 12.35
C ASP A 120 -12.64 10.61 11.92
N MET A 121 -12.11 9.87 10.94
CA MET A 121 -10.79 10.13 10.35
C MET A 121 -10.77 11.46 9.60
N ASN A 122 -9.73 12.26 9.83
CA ASN A 122 -9.50 13.54 9.15
C ASN A 122 -8.00 13.86 9.11
N GLY A 123 -7.60 14.93 8.41
CA GLY A 123 -6.18 15.26 8.19
C GLY A 123 -5.32 15.44 9.45
N ASP A 124 -5.92 15.61 10.63
CA ASP A 124 -5.21 15.70 11.92
C ASP A 124 -5.61 14.58 12.91
N ASN A 125 -6.45 13.63 12.48
CA ASN A 125 -6.98 12.56 13.33
C ASN A 125 -6.90 11.22 12.59
N GLY A 126 -5.78 10.54 12.79
CA GLY A 126 -5.55 9.17 12.34
C GLY A 126 -5.93 8.12 13.38
N HIS A 127 -5.25 6.98 13.31
CA HIS A 127 -5.47 5.82 14.17
C HIS A 127 -4.16 5.39 14.84
N ASP A 128 -4.11 5.45 16.17
CA ASP A 128 -2.87 5.29 16.95
C ASP A 128 -2.53 3.83 17.29
N GLU A 129 -3.50 2.91 17.25
CA GLU A 129 -3.28 1.54 17.67
C GLU A 129 -2.39 0.74 16.69
N ASP A 130 -1.54 -0.13 17.25
CA ASP A 130 -0.64 -1.04 16.52
C ASP A 130 -1.39 -2.26 15.92
N ASP A 131 -2.49 -2.03 15.20
CA ASP A 131 -3.35 -3.09 14.63
C ASP A 131 -3.55 -2.98 13.11
N VAL A 132 -2.71 -2.17 12.45
CA VAL A 132 -2.68 -2.03 10.98
C VAL A 132 -1.49 -2.79 10.40
N LEU A 133 -1.74 -3.59 9.37
CA LEU A 133 -0.70 -4.31 8.62
C LEU A 133 -0.68 -3.87 7.15
N TYR A 134 0.48 -3.38 6.70
CA TYR A 134 0.77 -3.09 5.29
C TYR A 134 1.62 -4.20 4.67
N ILE A 135 1.22 -4.71 3.51
CA ILE A 135 1.93 -5.76 2.79
C ILE A 135 2.28 -5.24 1.39
N ALA A 136 3.57 -5.03 1.15
CA ALA A 136 4.12 -4.68 -0.17
C ALA A 136 4.58 -5.93 -0.91
N PHE A 137 4.38 -5.95 -2.24
CA PHE A 137 4.75 -7.08 -3.08
C PHE A 137 5.87 -6.68 -4.06
N PRO A 138 7.02 -7.39 -4.07
CA PRO A 138 8.06 -7.14 -5.04
C PRO A 138 7.69 -7.67 -6.42
N GLY A 139 8.17 -6.99 -7.47
CA GLY A 139 7.98 -7.41 -8.86
C GLY A 139 7.16 -6.42 -9.69
N SER A 140 7.37 -6.45 -11.00
CA SER A 140 6.67 -5.58 -11.94
C SER A 140 5.18 -5.93 -12.09
N ASP A 141 4.82 -7.16 -11.75
CA ASP A 141 3.44 -7.66 -11.79
C ASP A 141 2.60 -7.20 -10.60
N ALA A 142 3.23 -6.54 -9.61
CA ALA A 142 2.51 -5.78 -8.58
C ALA A 142 2.05 -4.41 -9.09
N VAL A 143 2.57 -3.92 -10.22
CA VAL A 143 2.17 -2.63 -10.81
C VAL A 143 0.96 -2.87 -11.73
N PRO A 144 -0.21 -2.28 -11.45
CA PRO A 144 -1.38 -2.44 -12.31
C PRO A 144 -1.16 -1.83 -13.70
N GLY A 145 -0.37 -0.76 -13.79
CA GLY A 145 -0.13 -0.03 -15.05
C GLY A 145 -1.37 0.73 -15.49
N GLU A 146 -1.34 1.27 -16.71
CA GLU A 146 -2.42 2.07 -17.31
C GLU A 146 -3.77 1.34 -17.30
N ASP A 147 -3.80 0.07 -17.73
CA ASP A 147 -5.05 -0.68 -17.93
C ASP A 147 -5.46 -1.55 -16.72
N GLY A 148 -4.63 -1.63 -15.68
CA GLY A 148 -4.83 -2.56 -14.55
C GLY A 148 -5.55 -1.98 -13.34
N ALA A 149 -5.92 -0.69 -13.38
CA ALA A 149 -6.70 0.01 -12.36
C ALA A 149 -7.59 1.07 -13.02
N ASP A 150 -8.72 1.39 -12.40
CA ASP A 150 -9.61 2.47 -12.85
C ASP A 150 -9.11 3.83 -12.35
N TRP A 151 -8.00 4.32 -12.91
CA TRP A 151 -7.38 5.60 -12.48
C TRP A 151 -8.33 6.80 -12.54
N ASP A 152 -9.37 6.75 -13.37
CA ASP A 152 -10.36 7.82 -13.51
C ASP A 152 -11.61 7.59 -12.64
N ALA A 153 -11.57 6.63 -11.70
CA ALA A 153 -12.63 6.35 -10.75
C ALA A 153 -13.10 7.61 -10.02
N LYS A 154 -14.37 7.62 -9.62
CA LYS A 154 -15.01 8.80 -8.99
C LYS A 154 -15.22 8.65 -7.49
N ASN A 155 -14.88 7.49 -6.93
CA ASN A 155 -15.00 7.19 -5.51
C ASN A 155 -14.09 6.02 -5.12
N PHE A 156 -13.83 5.90 -3.81
CA PHE A 156 -13.04 4.85 -3.19
C PHE A 156 -13.40 3.45 -3.68
N LYS A 157 -14.69 3.13 -3.65
CA LYS A 157 -15.16 1.76 -3.90
C LYS A 157 -14.83 1.32 -5.33
N ASP A 158 -15.12 2.15 -6.31
CA ASP A 158 -14.88 1.80 -7.72
C ASP A 158 -13.37 1.64 -7.99
N PHE A 159 -12.52 2.49 -7.41
CA PHE A 159 -11.07 2.35 -7.54
C PHE A 159 -10.55 1.09 -6.85
N GLU A 160 -10.91 0.87 -5.58
CA GLU A 160 -10.46 -0.27 -4.78
C GLU A 160 -10.86 -1.61 -5.42
N GLU A 161 -12.12 -1.73 -5.87
CA GLU A 161 -12.61 -2.93 -6.57
C GLU A 161 -11.84 -3.19 -7.87
N SER A 162 -11.38 -2.14 -8.57
CA SER A 162 -10.58 -2.27 -9.79
C SER A 162 -9.22 -2.94 -9.56
N LEU A 163 -8.66 -2.81 -8.34
CA LEU A 163 -7.38 -3.43 -7.98
C LEU A 163 -7.48 -4.93 -7.71
N GLY A 164 -8.67 -5.47 -7.45
CA GLY A 164 -8.87 -6.84 -7.01
C GLY A 164 -8.22 -7.89 -7.93
N GLY A 165 -8.28 -7.68 -9.24
CA GLY A 165 -7.66 -8.61 -10.21
C GLY A 165 -6.14 -8.71 -10.14
N VAL A 166 -5.45 -7.65 -9.69
CA VAL A 166 -4.00 -7.63 -9.44
C VAL A 166 -3.72 -8.06 -8.00
N GLY A 167 -4.44 -7.48 -7.04
CA GLY A 167 -4.32 -7.77 -5.61
C GLY A 167 -4.48 -9.25 -5.26
N ASP A 168 -5.53 -9.90 -5.76
CA ASP A 168 -5.80 -11.31 -5.45
C ASP A 168 -4.68 -12.23 -5.92
N LYS A 169 -4.07 -11.92 -7.09
CA LYS A 169 -2.91 -12.66 -7.60
C LYS A 169 -1.64 -12.43 -6.77
N LEU A 170 -1.53 -11.28 -6.11
CA LEU A 170 -0.40 -10.97 -5.24
C LEU A 170 -0.54 -11.69 -3.90
N VAL A 171 -1.72 -11.63 -3.29
CA VAL A 171 -2.03 -12.32 -2.03
C VAL A 171 -1.90 -13.83 -2.15
N ALA A 172 -2.33 -14.42 -3.28
CA ALA A 172 -2.15 -15.85 -3.54
C ALA A 172 -0.68 -16.31 -3.46
N ARG A 173 0.30 -15.42 -3.68
CA ARG A 173 1.74 -15.75 -3.54
C ARG A 173 2.13 -16.07 -2.11
N ILE A 174 1.43 -15.49 -1.14
CA ILE A 174 1.69 -15.70 0.29
C ILE A 174 1.32 -17.15 0.64
N GLU A 175 0.22 -17.66 0.09
CA GLU A 175 -0.20 -19.05 0.28
C GLU A 175 0.74 -20.05 -0.43
N ASP A 176 1.20 -19.69 -1.64
CA ASP A 176 2.11 -20.54 -2.42
C ASP A 176 3.51 -20.67 -1.80
N THR A 177 3.93 -19.74 -0.93
CA THR A 177 5.22 -19.83 -0.23
C THR A 177 5.36 -21.06 0.67
N ASP A 178 4.26 -21.66 1.13
CA ASP A 178 4.26 -22.90 1.92
C ASP A 178 4.50 -24.17 1.06
N SER A 179 4.48 -24.06 -0.27
CA SER A 179 4.57 -25.23 -1.18
C SER A 179 5.89 -25.36 -1.94
N GLY A 180 6.89 -24.47 -1.79
CA GLY A 180 8.12 -24.62 -2.56
C GLY A 180 9.29 -23.66 -2.36
N ALA A 181 9.20 -22.65 -1.50
CA ALA A 181 10.33 -21.74 -1.28
C ALA A 181 11.25 -22.29 -0.18
N SER A 182 12.19 -23.16 -0.54
CA SER A 182 13.38 -23.39 0.29
C SER A 182 14.10 -22.05 0.44
N CYS A 183 13.93 -21.40 1.60
CA CYS A 183 14.78 -20.32 2.04
C CYS A 183 16.20 -20.90 2.16
N LEU A 184 17.00 -20.78 1.10
CA LEU A 184 18.40 -21.22 1.08
C LEU A 184 19.20 -20.26 1.96
N TRP A 185 19.17 -20.50 3.27
CA TRP A 185 20.14 -19.94 4.19
C TRP A 185 21.54 -20.48 3.82
N PRO A 186 22.52 -19.61 3.53
CA PRO A 186 23.89 -20.04 3.36
C PRO A 186 24.49 -20.30 4.75
N GLY A 187 24.38 -21.52 5.26
CA GLY A 187 24.92 -21.84 6.58
C GLY A 187 24.81 -23.30 7.01
N THR A 188 25.88 -24.04 6.72
CA THR A 188 26.40 -25.20 7.48
C THR A 188 25.52 -26.46 7.68
N TRP A 189 25.87 -27.49 6.90
CA TRP A 189 26.07 -28.91 7.27
C TRP A 189 25.30 -29.44 8.50
N GLY A 190 24.28 -30.27 8.23
CA GLY A 190 23.70 -31.17 9.22
C GLY A 190 22.76 -32.18 8.57
N MET A 191 23.18 -33.45 8.53
CA MET A 191 22.34 -34.58 8.16
C MET A 191 21.08 -34.64 9.01
N GLY A 192 19.91 -34.81 8.35
CA GLY A 192 18.66 -35.12 9.02
C GLY A 192 17.60 -35.56 8.02
N LEU A 193 17.54 -36.87 7.75
CA LEU A 193 16.36 -37.54 7.20
C LEU A 193 15.12 -37.15 8.02
N LEU A 194 13.97 -36.87 7.37
CA LEU A 194 12.66 -37.35 7.83
C LEU A 194 11.58 -37.27 6.73
N VAL A 195 11.34 -38.43 6.12
CA VAL A 195 10.06 -39.10 5.82
C VAL A 195 8.91 -38.26 5.24
N ALA A 196 8.68 -38.42 3.93
CA ALA A 196 7.38 -38.23 3.32
C ALA A 196 6.43 -39.38 3.75
N SER A 197 5.26 -39.04 4.29
CA SER A 197 4.15 -39.99 4.42
C SER A 197 2.93 -39.42 3.71
N ALA A 198 2.75 -39.85 2.47
CA ALA A 198 1.46 -39.80 1.81
C ALA A 198 0.55 -40.86 2.45
N MET A 199 -0.60 -40.45 2.97
CA MET A 199 -1.74 -41.36 3.11
C MET A 199 -3.00 -40.66 2.64
N ALA A 200 -3.45 -41.12 1.47
CA ALA A 200 -4.84 -41.04 1.06
C ALA A 200 -5.73 -41.76 2.07
N ALA A 201 -6.89 -41.19 2.37
CA ALA A 201 -8.02 -41.94 2.89
C ALA A 201 -9.26 -41.57 2.06
N MET A 202 -9.80 -42.60 1.42
CA MET A 202 -11.02 -42.62 0.61
C MET A 202 -12.28 -42.43 1.48
N VAL A 203 -13.24 -41.73 0.91
CA VAL A 203 -14.69 -42.02 0.83
C VAL A 203 -15.26 -43.06 1.81
N VAL A 204 -16.22 -42.62 2.64
CA VAL A 204 -17.63 -43.07 2.60
C VAL A 204 -18.52 -41.85 2.81
#